data_AF-T2J034-F1
#
_entry.id   AF-T2J034-F1
#
_cell.length_a   1.000
_cell.length_b   1.000
_cell.length_c   1.000
_cell.angle_alpha   90.00
_cell.angle_beta   90.00
_cell.angle_gamma   90.00
#
_symmetry.space_group_name_H-M   'P 1'
#
loop_
_entity.id
_entity.type
_entity.pdbx_description
1 polymer ?
#
loop_
_entity_poly.entity_id
_entity_poly.type
_entity_poly.pdbx_seq_one_letter_code
_entity_poly.pdbx_strand_id
1 'polypeptide(L)'
;MKQPKSLETWKGFHWCFFINIQGLIICLKRFEKYVIVEDITKAKIELETATELILASGAAMELAGTFNRQEYEDNVRQTMKPPNVESQNFSGLMSWEHGALIQLWKKIRPIFNNLPSSLKPEYENFINAYWGLVNAHKQICKKFGGEESGSLRFGNTKAVDTLEKFAHARGKLIGSTVAEDMEPKAKSRV
;
A
#
# COMPACT_ATOMS: atom_id res chain seq x y z
N MET A 1 -9.55 31.16 -3.08
CA MET A 1 -10.13 30.31 -4.15
C MET A 1 -10.44 28.95 -3.57
N LYS A 2 -11.55 28.33 -3.96
CA LYS A 2 -11.94 26.97 -3.55
C LYS A 2 -11.06 25.96 -4.29
N GLN A 3 -10.58 24.91 -3.63
CA GLN A 3 -9.77 23.88 -4.31
C GLN A 3 -10.66 23.08 -5.28
N PRO A 4 -10.10 22.56 -6.39
CA PRO A 4 -10.82 21.62 -7.24
C PRO A 4 -11.25 20.40 -6.44
N LYS A 5 -12.46 19.89 -6.71
CA LYS A 5 -13.02 18.73 -6.00
C LYS A 5 -12.10 17.50 -6.10
N SER A 6 -11.46 17.29 -7.24
CA SER A 6 -10.47 16.21 -7.44
C SER A 6 -9.27 16.32 -6.49
N LEU A 7 -8.76 17.54 -6.24
CA LEU A 7 -7.66 17.77 -5.30
C LEU A 7 -8.09 17.55 -3.84
N GLU A 8 -9.30 18.00 -3.47
CA GLU A 8 -9.87 17.76 -2.14
C GLU A 8 -10.07 16.25 -1.89
N THR A 9 -10.65 15.52 -2.86
CA THR A 9 -10.81 14.07 -2.83
C THR A 9 -9.46 13.36 -2.70
N TRP A 10 -8.49 13.73 -3.54
CA TRP A 10 -7.16 13.12 -3.51
C TRP A 10 -6.48 13.30 -2.14
N LYS A 11 -6.44 14.54 -1.61
CA LYS A 11 -5.82 14.83 -0.31
C LYS A 11 -6.54 14.14 0.83
N GLY A 12 -7.87 14.21 0.88
CA GLY A 12 -8.68 13.65 1.95
C GLY A 12 -8.45 12.14 2.11
N PHE A 13 -8.50 11.41 1.00
CA PHE A 13 -8.30 9.96 1.06
C PHE A 13 -6.83 9.54 1.20
N HIS A 14 -5.86 10.36 0.78
CA HIS A 14 -4.46 10.15 1.14
C HIS A 14 -4.23 10.32 2.66
N TRP A 15 -4.90 11.28 3.31
CA TRP A 15 -4.86 11.38 4.77
C TRP A 15 -5.48 10.16 5.46
N CYS A 16 -6.63 9.67 4.98
CA CYS A 16 -7.20 8.43 5.47
C CYS A 16 -6.22 7.25 5.34
N PHE A 17 -5.56 7.13 4.19
CA PHE A 17 -4.52 6.12 3.99
C PHE A 17 -3.40 6.24 5.04
N PHE A 18 -2.84 7.43 5.28
CA PHE A 18 -1.77 7.60 6.27
C PHE A 18 -2.21 7.28 7.69
N ILE A 19 -3.44 7.66 8.09
CA ILE A 19 -3.99 7.31 9.40
C ILE A 19 -4.11 5.78 9.54
N ASN A 20 -4.59 5.09 8.50
CA ASN A 20 -4.67 3.64 8.50
C ASN A 20 -3.28 2.98 8.62
N ILE A 21 -2.26 3.53 7.95
CA ILE A 21 -0.88 3.05 8.08
C ILE A 21 -0.33 3.28 9.49
N GLN A 22 -0.60 4.42 10.13
CA GLN A 22 -0.19 4.67 11.51
C GLN A 22 -0.85 3.67 12.48
N GLY A 23 -2.16 3.42 12.30
CA GLY A 23 -2.87 2.37 13.04
C GLY A 23 -2.25 0.99 12.81
N LEU A 24 -1.89 0.66 11.57
CA LEU A 24 -1.29 -0.63 11.20
C LEU A 24 0.05 -0.83 11.91
N ILE A 25 0.89 0.21 11.96
CA ILE A 25 2.17 0.19 12.68
C ILE A 25 1.95 -0.10 14.17
N ILE A 26 0.96 0.54 14.79
CA ILE A 26 0.63 0.33 16.20
C ILE A 26 0.16 -1.12 16.42
N CYS A 27 -0.74 -1.61 15.57
CA CYS A 27 -1.26 -2.97 15.68
C CYS A 27 -0.16 -4.02 15.53
N LEU A 28 0.72 -3.88 14.54
CA LEU A 28 1.82 -4.81 14.31
C LEU A 28 2.87 -4.81 15.44
N LYS A 29 3.10 -3.66 16.10
CA LYS A 29 3.92 -3.60 17.32
C LYS A 29 3.27 -4.32 18.50
N ARG A 30 1.96 -4.20 18.66
CA ARG A 30 1.21 -4.93 19.70
C ARG A 30 1.16 -6.43 19.42
N PHE A 31 0.93 -6.81 18.16
CA PHE A 31 1.01 -8.18 17.68
C PHE A 31 2.35 -8.81 18.04
N GLU A 32 3.47 -8.17 17.70
CA GLU A 32 4.82 -8.62 18.09
C GLU A 32 4.91 -8.87 19.60
N LYS A 33 4.46 -7.91 20.42
CA LYS A 33 4.48 -8.03 21.87
C LYS A 33 3.67 -9.24 22.35
N TYR A 34 2.46 -9.44 21.83
CA TYR A 34 1.58 -10.52 22.26
C TYR A 34 2.06 -11.90 21.82
N VAL A 35 2.69 -12.02 20.65
CA VAL A 35 3.35 -13.27 20.25
C VAL A 35 4.49 -13.60 21.21
N ILE A 36 5.32 -12.62 21.60
CA ILE A 36 6.46 -12.84 22.51
C ILE A 36 6.02 -13.32 23.90
N VAL A 37 4.89 -12.82 24.42
CA VAL A 37 4.34 -13.24 25.72
C VAL A 37 3.33 -14.39 25.60
N GLU A 38 3.23 -15.01 24.42
CA GLU A 38 2.35 -16.14 24.12
C GLU A 38 0.85 -15.87 24.39
N ASP A 39 0.43 -14.60 24.35
CA ASP A 39 -0.99 -14.20 24.43
C ASP A 39 -1.62 -14.30 23.03
N ILE A 40 -1.89 -15.53 22.61
CA ILE A 40 -2.40 -15.87 21.27
C ILE A 40 -3.72 -15.16 20.97
N THR A 41 -4.60 -15.04 21.96
CA THR A 41 -5.90 -14.36 21.78
C THR A 41 -5.71 -12.90 21.41
N LYS A 42 -4.83 -12.16 22.11
CA LYS A 42 -4.57 -10.76 21.74
C LYS A 42 -3.75 -10.63 20.47
N ALA A 43 -2.81 -11.54 20.21
CA ALA A 43 -2.08 -11.57 18.95
C ALA A 43 -3.04 -11.72 17.76
N LYS A 44 -4.03 -12.61 17.87
CA LYS A 44 -5.09 -12.79 16.87
C LYS A 44 -5.84 -11.48 16.59
N ILE A 45 -6.34 -10.81 17.63
CA ILE A 45 -7.08 -9.55 17.50
C ILE A 45 -6.25 -8.48 16.78
N GLU A 46 -4.96 -8.36 17.11
CA GLU A 46 -4.08 -7.38 16.47
C GLU A 46 -3.82 -7.70 15.00
N LEU A 47 -3.74 -8.97 14.62
CA LEU A 47 -3.53 -9.40 13.23
C LEU A 47 -4.80 -9.23 12.38
N GLU A 48 -5.98 -9.51 12.95
CA GLU A 48 -7.28 -9.19 12.33
C GLU A 48 -7.42 -7.67 12.14
N THR A 49 -7.09 -6.90 13.17
CA THR A 49 -7.14 -5.42 13.08
C THR A 49 -6.15 -4.89 12.04
N ALA A 50 -4.95 -5.46 11.95
CA ALA A 50 -3.97 -5.12 10.93
C ALA A 50 -4.50 -5.43 9.51
N THR A 51 -5.24 -6.53 9.35
CA THR A 51 -5.91 -6.90 8.09
C THR A 51 -6.94 -5.85 7.68
N GLU A 52 -7.85 -5.47 8.59
CA GLU A 52 -8.86 -4.44 8.34
C GLU A 52 -8.25 -3.09 7.97
N LEU A 53 -7.15 -2.70 8.61
CA LEU A 53 -6.45 -1.44 8.31
C LEU A 53 -5.81 -1.46 6.92
N ILE A 54 -5.33 -2.62 6.45
CA ILE A 54 -4.84 -2.76 5.08
C ILE A 54 -6.00 -2.68 4.07
N LEU A 55 -7.13 -3.34 4.34
CA LEU A 55 -8.32 -3.25 3.49
C LEU A 55 -8.83 -1.81 3.39
N ALA A 56 -8.93 -1.11 4.53
CA ALA A 56 -9.30 0.30 4.59
C ALA A 56 -8.29 1.19 3.85
N SER A 57 -7.00 0.85 3.88
CA SER A 57 -5.97 1.53 3.09
C SER A 57 -6.18 1.33 1.58
N GLY A 58 -6.58 0.13 1.16
CA GLY A 58 -6.93 -0.17 -0.23
C GLY A 58 -8.14 0.65 -0.70
N ALA A 59 -9.21 0.65 0.09
CA ALA A 59 -10.41 1.44 -0.19
C ALA A 59 -10.09 2.95 -0.25
N ALA A 60 -9.25 3.46 0.65
CA ALA A 60 -8.81 4.85 0.60
C ALA A 60 -8.07 5.18 -0.71
N MET A 61 -7.21 4.28 -1.19
CA MET A 61 -6.52 4.46 -2.48
C MET A 61 -7.50 4.49 -3.66
N GLU A 62 -8.48 3.61 -3.68
CA GLU A 62 -9.52 3.60 -4.72
C GLU A 62 -10.34 4.89 -4.71
N LEU A 63 -10.77 5.33 -3.53
CA LEU A 63 -11.54 6.56 -3.35
C LEU A 63 -10.74 7.82 -3.72
N ALA A 64 -9.43 7.82 -3.42
CA ALA A 64 -8.50 8.88 -3.82
C ALA A 64 -8.38 9.02 -5.35
N GLY A 65 -8.82 8.01 -6.11
CA GLY A 65 -8.77 7.97 -7.57
C GLY A 65 -10.14 8.02 -8.26
N THR A 66 -11.20 8.46 -7.60
CA THR A 66 -12.59 8.44 -8.13
C THR A 66 -12.88 9.43 -9.27
N PHE A 67 -11.96 10.33 -9.58
CA PHE A 67 -12.04 11.29 -10.69
C PHE A 67 -11.31 10.80 -11.96
N ASN A 68 -11.45 11.51 -13.07
CA ASN A 68 -10.88 11.09 -14.36
C ASN A 68 -9.41 11.50 -14.53
N ARG A 69 -8.74 10.98 -15.57
CA ARG A 69 -7.32 11.25 -15.86
C ARG A 69 -7.03 12.72 -16.14
N GLN A 70 -7.90 13.41 -16.87
CA GLN A 70 -7.72 14.84 -17.16
C GLN A 70 -7.75 15.66 -15.86
N GLU A 71 -8.71 15.36 -14.98
CA GLU A 71 -8.80 16.00 -13.67
C GLU A 71 -7.56 15.74 -12.80
N TYR A 72 -6.96 14.54 -12.89
CA TYR A 72 -5.69 14.23 -12.23
C TYR A 72 -4.55 15.09 -12.77
N GLU A 73 -4.35 15.13 -14.10
CA GLU A 73 -3.26 15.87 -14.74
C GLU A 73 -3.34 17.38 -14.48
N ASP A 74 -4.54 17.95 -14.55
CA ASP A 74 -4.76 19.38 -14.45
C ASP A 74 -4.74 19.88 -13.00
N ASN A 75 -5.35 19.13 -12.07
CA ASN A 75 -5.60 19.63 -10.72
C ASN A 75 -4.73 18.99 -9.65
N VAL A 76 -4.31 17.73 -9.84
CA VAL A 76 -3.59 16.96 -8.80
C VAL A 76 -2.10 16.91 -9.12
N ARG A 77 -1.73 16.42 -10.30
CA ARG A 77 -0.32 16.19 -10.70
C ARG A 77 0.52 17.46 -10.63
N GLN A 78 -0.03 18.61 -11.00
CA GLN A 78 0.69 19.89 -10.94
C GLN A 78 1.03 20.30 -9.50
N THR A 79 0.21 19.92 -8.53
CA THR A 79 0.46 20.21 -7.11
C THR A 79 1.59 19.37 -6.52
N MET A 80 1.98 18.28 -7.19
CA MET A 80 3.09 17.39 -6.79
C MET A 80 4.39 17.70 -7.54
N LYS A 81 4.46 18.84 -8.24
CA LYS A 81 5.66 19.33 -8.94
C LYS A 81 6.09 20.69 -8.40
N PRO A 82 7.37 21.07 -8.54
CA PRO A 82 7.82 22.43 -8.25
C PRO A 82 7.03 23.48 -9.05
N PRO A 83 6.73 24.65 -8.46
CA PRO A 83 7.18 25.13 -7.14
C PRO A 83 6.31 24.67 -5.95
N ASN A 84 5.26 23.88 -6.17
CA ASN A 84 4.33 23.47 -5.10
C ASN A 84 4.95 22.48 -4.10
N VAL A 85 6.03 21.80 -4.50
CA VAL A 85 6.88 20.96 -3.65
C VAL A 85 8.35 21.28 -3.93
N GLU A 86 9.20 21.15 -2.92
CA GLU A 86 10.65 21.41 -3.06
C GLU A 86 11.37 20.33 -3.88
N SER A 87 10.85 19.10 -3.84
CA SER A 87 11.45 17.93 -4.48
C SER A 87 10.96 17.74 -5.91
N GLN A 88 11.90 17.48 -6.82
CA GLN A 88 11.62 17.08 -8.21
C GLN A 88 11.08 15.63 -8.32
N ASN A 89 11.16 14.84 -7.25
CA ASN A 89 10.89 13.40 -7.24
C ASN A 89 9.90 12.99 -6.14
N PHE A 90 8.90 13.85 -5.87
CA PHE A 90 7.87 13.62 -4.88
C PHE A 90 7.28 12.20 -4.99
N SER A 91 7.24 11.52 -3.86
CA SER A 91 6.78 10.13 -3.80
C SER A 91 6.32 9.78 -2.40
N GLY A 92 5.24 8.99 -2.29
CA GLY A 92 4.82 8.38 -1.03
C GLY A 92 5.86 7.43 -0.42
N LEU A 93 6.92 7.10 -1.15
CA LEU A 93 8.10 6.41 -0.61
C LEU A 93 8.90 7.26 0.39
N MET A 94 8.70 8.58 0.39
CA MET A 94 9.44 9.52 1.23
C MET A 94 8.75 9.75 2.58
N SER A 95 7.54 9.21 2.81
CA SER A 95 6.85 9.40 4.08
C SER A 95 7.54 8.66 5.23
N TRP A 96 7.52 9.26 6.42
CA TRP A 96 8.11 8.66 7.62
C TRP A 96 7.38 7.39 8.05
N GLU A 97 6.05 7.36 7.89
CA GLU A 97 5.20 6.20 8.16
C GLU A 97 5.62 5.00 7.31
N HIS A 98 5.94 5.23 6.04
CA HIS A 98 6.42 4.16 5.18
C HIS A 98 7.77 3.64 5.67
N GLY A 99 8.73 4.53 5.93
CA GLY A 99 10.02 4.14 6.50
C GLY A 99 9.85 3.30 7.77
N ALA A 100 8.99 3.73 8.69
CA ALA A 100 8.70 3.02 9.93
C ALA A 100 8.05 1.64 9.69
N LEU A 101 7.07 1.54 8.78
CA LEU A 101 6.41 0.28 8.46
C LEU A 101 7.38 -0.76 7.88
N ILE A 102 8.28 -0.35 6.98
CA ILE A 102 9.26 -1.27 6.37
C ILE A 102 10.25 -1.79 7.40
N GLN A 103 10.71 -0.93 8.31
CA GLN A 103 11.60 -1.37 9.39
C GLN A 103 10.88 -2.31 10.36
N LEU A 104 9.60 -2.03 10.65
CA LEU A 104 8.79 -2.93 11.45
C LEU A 104 8.60 -4.30 10.78
N TRP A 105 8.26 -4.34 9.49
CA TRP A 105 8.14 -5.61 8.75
C TRP A 105 9.43 -6.42 8.73
N LYS A 106 10.58 -5.78 8.52
CA LYS A 106 11.88 -6.47 8.64
C LYS A 106 12.09 -7.06 10.03
N LYS A 107 11.71 -6.33 11.08
CA LYS A 107 11.84 -6.76 12.48
C LYS A 107 10.95 -7.95 12.80
N ILE A 108 9.68 -7.92 12.39
CA ILE A 108 8.69 -8.97 12.71
C ILE A 108 8.73 -10.15 11.74
N ARG A 109 9.51 -10.09 10.66
CA ARG A 109 9.66 -11.20 9.69
C ARG A 109 9.93 -12.56 10.33
N PRO A 110 10.82 -12.72 11.33
CA PRO A 110 11.05 -14.01 11.99
C PRO A 110 9.81 -14.55 12.70
N ILE A 111 8.90 -13.68 13.15
CA ILE A 111 7.63 -14.08 13.76
C ILE A 111 6.71 -14.69 12.71
N PHE A 112 6.57 -14.06 11.54
CA PHE A 112 5.77 -14.62 10.44
C PHE A 112 6.32 -15.96 9.93
N ASN A 113 7.64 -16.13 9.91
CA ASN A 113 8.26 -17.40 9.51
C ASN A 113 8.04 -18.54 10.52
N ASN A 114 7.80 -18.22 11.80
CA ASN A 114 7.64 -19.19 12.88
C ASN A 114 6.29 -19.01 13.58
N LEU A 115 5.26 -18.67 12.81
CA LEU A 115 3.96 -18.33 13.35
C LEU A 115 3.27 -19.56 13.97
N PRO A 116 2.68 -19.44 15.18
CA PRO A 116 1.82 -20.50 15.72
C PRO A 116 0.72 -20.90 14.73
N SER A 117 0.44 -22.19 14.63
CA SER A 117 -0.58 -22.72 13.71
C SER A 117 -1.97 -22.13 13.95
N SER A 118 -2.26 -21.73 15.19
CA SER A 118 -3.50 -21.06 15.61
C SER A 118 -3.70 -19.67 15.03
N LEU A 119 -2.64 -19.00 14.55
CA LEU A 119 -2.69 -17.66 13.93
C LEU A 119 -2.59 -17.71 12.41
N LYS A 120 -2.47 -18.91 11.83
CA LYS A 120 -2.29 -19.09 10.39
C LYS A 120 -3.47 -18.53 9.56
N PRO A 121 -4.75 -18.75 9.93
CA PRO A 121 -5.87 -18.20 9.17
C PRO A 121 -5.85 -16.67 9.10
N GLU A 122 -5.55 -16.00 10.20
CA GLU A 122 -5.50 -14.53 10.27
C GLU A 122 -4.30 -13.97 9.51
N TYR A 123 -3.18 -14.69 9.52
CA TYR A 123 -2.03 -14.36 8.70
C TYR A 123 -2.34 -14.49 7.20
N GLU A 124 -3.03 -15.54 6.77
CA GLU A 124 -3.44 -15.68 5.36
C GLU A 124 -4.37 -14.53 4.93
N ASN A 125 -5.31 -14.13 5.79
CA ASN A 125 -6.16 -12.96 5.55
C ASN A 125 -5.34 -11.67 5.44
N PHE A 126 -4.34 -11.48 6.31
CA PHE A 126 -3.43 -10.34 6.26
C PHE A 126 -2.63 -10.29 4.95
N ILE A 127 -2.12 -11.43 4.47
CA ILE A 127 -1.42 -11.53 3.19
C ILE A 127 -2.35 -11.22 2.02
N ASN A 128 -3.58 -11.73 2.03
CA ASN A 128 -4.57 -11.46 0.99
C ASN A 128 -4.94 -9.97 0.95
N ALA A 129 -5.16 -9.35 2.11
CA ALA A 129 -5.41 -7.91 2.20
C ALA A 129 -4.24 -7.09 1.66
N TYR A 130 -3.00 -7.48 1.97
CA TYR A 130 -1.80 -6.82 1.44
C TYR A 130 -1.78 -6.80 -0.09
N TRP A 131 -2.03 -7.95 -0.72
CA TRP A 131 -2.10 -8.04 -2.18
C TRP A 131 -3.30 -7.29 -2.77
N GLY A 132 -4.43 -7.25 -2.04
CA GLY A 132 -5.57 -6.40 -2.37
C GLY A 132 -5.19 -4.91 -2.44
N LEU A 133 -4.49 -4.39 -1.42
CA LEU A 133 -3.98 -3.01 -1.40
C LEU A 133 -3.00 -2.75 -2.56
N VAL A 134 -2.09 -3.69 -2.83
CA VAL A 134 -1.16 -3.57 -3.97
C VAL A 134 -1.93 -3.44 -5.28
N ASN A 135 -2.92 -4.30 -5.51
CA ASN A 135 -3.72 -4.26 -6.72
C ASN A 135 -4.51 -2.95 -6.83
N ALA A 136 -5.20 -2.52 -5.76
CA ALA A 136 -5.92 -1.26 -5.72
C ALA A 136 -5.02 -0.07 -6.15
N HIS A 137 -3.82 0.02 -5.59
CA HIS A 137 -2.86 1.06 -5.95
C HIS A 137 -2.41 0.96 -7.42
N LYS A 138 -2.10 -0.24 -7.91
CA LYS A 138 -1.73 -0.46 -9.32
C LYS A 138 -2.84 -0.01 -10.27
N GLN A 139 -4.10 -0.36 -9.99
CA GLN A 139 -5.23 -0.02 -10.87
C GLN A 139 -5.45 1.50 -10.95
N ILE A 140 -5.33 2.21 -9.83
CA ILE A 140 -5.44 3.68 -9.84
C ILE A 140 -4.26 4.33 -10.56
N CYS A 141 -3.03 3.84 -10.36
CA CYS A 141 -1.89 4.31 -11.14
C CYS A 141 -2.06 4.06 -12.64
N LYS A 142 -2.58 2.89 -13.03
CA LYS A 142 -2.90 2.58 -14.43
C LYS A 142 -3.95 3.54 -14.99
N LYS A 143 -5.04 3.79 -14.25
CA LYS A 143 -6.10 4.75 -14.62
C LYS A 143 -5.55 6.15 -14.94
N PHE A 144 -4.55 6.60 -14.19
CA PHE A 144 -3.89 7.89 -14.40
C PHE A 144 -2.72 7.87 -15.39
N GLY A 145 -2.62 6.83 -16.22
CA GLY A 145 -1.60 6.77 -17.28
C GLY A 145 -0.23 6.28 -16.80
N GLY A 146 -0.17 5.55 -15.69
CA GLY A 146 1.07 4.95 -15.15
C GLY A 146 1.68 3.84 -16.02
N GLU A 147 0.97 3.40 -17.07
CA GLU A 147 1.49 2.50 -18.13
C GLU A 147 2.21 3.27 -19.27
N GLU A 148 1.92 4.56 -19.42
CA GLU A 148 2.39 5.42 -20.52
C GLU A 148 3.39 6.48 -20.06
N SER A 149 3.19 7.01 -18.84
CA SER A 149 4.04 8.03 -18.25
C SER A 149 4.85 7.47 -17.07
N GLY A 150 6.11 7.88 -17.00
CA GLY A 150 7.00 7.49 -15.89
C GLY A 150 6.49 8.00 -14.55
N SER A 151 6.88 7.31 -13.47
CA SER A 151 6.66 7.81 -12.12
C SER A 151 7.28 9.20 -11.95
N LEU A 152 6.66 10.08 -11.14
CA LEU A 152 7.30 11.34 -10.72
C LEU A 152 8.71 11.13 -10.16
N ARG A 153 9.00 9.93 -9.63
CA ARG A 153 10.32 9.56 -9.10
C ARG A 153 11.25 8.92 -10.13
N PHE A 154 10.72 8.23 -11.13
CA PHE A 154 11.50 7.49 -12.12
C PHE A 154 10.95 7.78 -13.51
N GLY A 155 11.37 8.90 -14.10
CA GLY A 155 10.84 9.42 -15.36
C GLY A 155 10.92 8.45 -16.54
N ASN A 156 11.83 7.48 -16.52
CA ASN A 156 12.07 6.51 -17.59
C ASN A 156 11.50 5.10 -17.31
N THR A 157 10.76 4.89 -16.21
CA THR A 157 10.22 3.57 -15.86
C THR A 157 8.72 3.68 -15.60
N LYS A 158 7.93 2.74 -16.15
CA LYS A 158 6.48 2.69 -15.92
C LYS A 158 6.21 2.61 -14.42
N ALA A 159 5.26 3.41 -13.96
CA ALA A 159 4.92 3.48 -12.55
C ALA A 159 4.43 2.13 -12.03
N VAL A 160 3.66 1.40 -12.85
CA VAL A 160 3.12 0.07 -12.52
C VAL A 160 4.23 -0.98 -12.31
N ASP A 161 5.27 -1.00 -13.13
CA ASP A 161 6.38 -1.96 -13.01
C ASP A 161 7.18 -1.70 -11.73
N THR A 162 7.33 -0.43 -11.38
CA THR A 162 8.02 -0.02 -10.15
C THR A 162 7.22 -0.43 -8.92
N LEU A 163 5.90 -0.25 -8.95
CA LEU A 163 4.99 -0.72 -7.89
C LEU A 163 5.04 -2.23 -7.75
N GLU A 164 5.10 -2.97 -8.86
CA GLU A 164 5.18 -4.43 -8.84
C GLU A 164 6.45 -4.94 -8.17
N LYS A 165 7.60 -4.35 -8.52
CA LYS A 165 8.89 -4.68 -7.90
C LYS A 165 8.86 -4.41 -6.40
N PHE A 166 8.31 -3.27 -5.99
CA PHE A 166 8.18 -2.96 -4.57
C PHE A 166 7.20 -3.87 -3.84
N ALA A 167 6.10 -4.26 -4.49
CA ALA A 167 5.12 -5.17 -3.92
C ALA A 167 5.75 -6.53 -3.61
N HIS A 168 6.45 -7.13 -4.56
CA HIS A 168 7.12 -8.42 -4.34
C HIS A 168 8.23 -8.32 -3.29
N ALA A 169 9.05 -7.28 -3.33
CA ALA A 169 10.11 -7.09 -2.34
C ALA A 169 9.56 -6.97 -0.92
N ARG A 170 8.41 -6.31 -0.76
CA ARG A 170 7.70 -6.14 0.51
C ARG A 170 6.94 -7.39 0.94
N GLY A 171 6.29 -8.09 0.01
CA GLY A 171 5.64 -9.38 0.25
C GLY A 171 6.60 -10.38 0.90
N LYS A 172 7.86 -10.42 0.45
CA LYS A 172 8.92 -11.24 1.06
C LYS A 172 9.24 -10.86 2.52
N LEU A 173 9.03 -9.60 2.92
CA LEU A 173 9.26 -9.16 4.30
C LEU A 173 8.17 -9.65 5.25
N ILE A 174 6.95 -9.80 4.74
CA ILE A 174 5.82 -10.31 5.52
C ILE A 174 5.61 -11.81 5.32
N GLY A 175 6.54 -12.52 4.68
CA GLY A 175 6.49 -13.98 4.50
C GLY A 175 5.58 -14.47 3.37
N SER A 176 5.13 -13.57 2.47
CA SER A 176 4.37 -13.98 1.29
C SER A 176 5.26 -14.73 0.30
N THR A 177 4.85 -15.95 -0.05
CA THR A 177 5.44 -16.76 -1.13
C THR A 177 4.67 -16.63 -2.43
N VAL A 178 3.70 -15.71 -2.53
CA VAL A 178 2.97 -15.41 -3.77
C VAL A 178 3.95 -14.69 -4.70
N ALA A 179 4.80 -15.49 -5.33
CA ALA A 179 5.58 -15.14 -6.49
C ALA A 179 4.81 -15.74 -7.68
N GLU A 180 4.51 -14.90 -8.67
CA GLU A 180 4.27 -15.25 -10.08
C GLU A 180 2.83 -15.55 -10.56
N ASP A 181 1.87 -15.98 -9.74
CA ASP A 181 0.59 -16.51 -10.31
C ASP A 181 -0.62 -15.55 -10.39
N MET A 182 -0.48 -14.27 -10.06
CA MET A 182 -1.57 -13.28 -10.18
C MET A 182 -1.49 -12.38 -11.42
N GLU A 183 -0.73 -12.75 -12.45
CA GLU A 183 -0.96 -12.20 -13.78
C GLU A 183 -2.29 -12.75 -14.34
N PRO A 184 -3.27 -11.91 -14.73
CA PRO A 184 -4.37 -12.39 -15.54
C PRO A 184 -3.77 -12.91 -16.84
N LYS A 185 -3.79 -14.23 -17.05
CA LYS A 185 -3.39 -14.85 -18.32
C LYS A 185 -4.09 -14.08 -19.43
N ALA A 186 -3.30 -13.37 -20.23
CA ALA A 186 -3.80 -12.68 -21.40
C ALA A 186 -4.62 -13.69 -22.20
N LYS A 187 -5.90 -13.37 -22.43
CA LYS A 187 -6.78 -14.22 -23.23
C LYS A 187 -6.05 -14.50 -24.55
N SER A 188 -5.72 -15.76 -24.76
CA SER A 188 -5.33 -16.30 -26.06
C SER A 188 -6.35 -15.79 -27.07
N ARG A 189 -5.90 -14.93 -27.99
CA ARG A 189 -6.65 -14.61 -29.19
C ARG A 189 -6.85 -15.92 -29.95
N VAL A 190 -8.11 -16.35 -30.03
CA VAL A 190 -8.61 -17.17 -31.14
C VAL A 190 -9.07 -16.19 -32.21
#